data_AF-A0A9Q1HZS7-F1
#
_entry.id   AF-A0A9Q1HZS7-F1
#
_cell.length_a   1.000
_cell.length_b   1.000
_cell.length_c   1.000
_cell.angle_alpha   90.00
_cell.angle_beta   90.00
_cell.angle_gamma   90.00
#
_symmetry.space_group_name_H-M   'P 1'
#
loop_
_entity.id
_entity.type
_entity.pdbx_description
1 polymer ?
#
loop_
_entity_poly.entity_id
_entity_poly.type
_entity_poly.pdbx_seq_one_letter_code
_entity_poly.pdbx_strand_id
1 'polypeptide(L)'
;MFQWNQPQSNIDLAMWESRLRIRGHLPLDPGPRLLRGPPQERFQLCVCRPSVPQADEEAGLPQFYAHGGDWGWLITTNMAQLQPKTVKGLHVNFAPAQGKPGARVVLSLLLGRCFPKLFGFTQHDVEGLFPIRQKVLLEMLLESGYMHIQATKPDTVGRGLNDSPVGLATYILEKFSTWTNKEFRNLENGGLERNFSLDDLLTNVMIYWTTGSIISSMRFYKENIGGGFTQKHALMAVYVPTGFASFPNELIHTPKLWAKQKYPKLKTHTVMPRGGHFAAMEEPQLMAEDIQNFVRDGGHAIPKPLVLPRDTRCSLRQLLWQGPLRGREGGEIRPA
;
A
#
# COMPACT_ATOMS: atom_id res chain seq x y z
N MET A 1 -12.21 14.33 23.53
CA MET A 1 -12.15 12.89 23.25
C MET A 1 -12.47 12.76 21.77
N PHE A 2 -11.45 12.74 20.89
CA PHE A 2 -11.62 12.80 19.44
C PHE A 2 -10.81 11.66 18.82
N GLN A 3 -11.53 10.73 18.18
CA GLN A 3 -11.01 9.59 17.43
C GLN A 3 -11.47 9.79 15.99
N TRP A 4 -10.56 9.68 15.02
CA TRP A 4 -10.85 9.95 13.61
C TRP A 4 -10.28 8.85 12.71
N ASN A 5 -11.18 8.24 11.94
CA ASN A 5 -10.99 7.02 11.15
C ASN A 5 -10.75 7.36 9.67
N GLN A 6 -9.75 6.75 9.01
CA GLN A 6 -9.72 6.58 7.54
C GLN A 6 -9.05 5.25 7.15
N PRO A 7 -9.64 4.44 6.24
CA PRO A 7 -9.30 3.02 6.07
C PRO A 7 -8.30 2.72 4.92
N GLN A 8 -7.76 3.77 4.28
CA GLN A 8 -7.34 3.65 2.89
C GLN A 8 -6.02 2.89 2.65
N SER A 9 -5.16 2.78 3.65
CA SER A 9 -3.89 2.03 3.52
C SER A 9 -3.99 0.55 3.87
N ASN A 10 -5.15 0.08 4.35
CA ASN A 10 -5.26 -1.21 5.03
C ASN A 10 -6.11 -2.25 4.29
N ILE A 11 -6.80 -1.90 3.21
CA ILE A 11 -7.72 -2.83 2.53
C ILE A 11 -6.96 -4.02 1.88
N ASP A 12 -5.77 -3.79 1.33
CA ASP A 12 -4.95 -4.86 0.73
C ASP A 12 -4.44 -5.86 1.78
N LEU A 13 -4.22 -5.40 3.01
CA LEU A 13 -3.83 -6.23 4.15
C LEU A 13 -5.04 -6.86 4.88
N ALA A 14 -6.24 -6.23 4.81
CA ALA A 14 -7.48 -6.79 5.36
C ALA A 14 -7.87 -8.11 4.66
N MET A 15 -7.58 -8.21 3.37
CA MET A 15 -7.78 -9.45 2.60
C MET A 15 -6.70 -10.51 2.90
N TRP A 16 -5.57 -10.13 3.52
CA TRP A 16 -4.37 -10.96 3.72
C TRP A 16 -4.37 -11.78 5.03
N GLU A 17 -4.96 -11.28 6.13
CA GLU A 17 -4.91 -11.95 7.46
C GLU A 17 -5.57 -13.34 7.52
N SER A 18 -6.39 -13.72 6.54
CA SER A 18 -7.02 -15.04 6.49
C SER A 18 -6.08 -16.20 6.12
N ARG A 19 -4.83 -15.93 5.69
CA ARG A 19 -4.00 -16.94 4.99
C ARG A 19 -2.71 -17.36 5.68
N LEU A 20 -2.18 -16.64 6.68
CA LEU A 20 -0.89 -16.96 7.30
C LEU A 20 -0.84 -16.64 8.81
N ARG A 21 -0.14 -17.49 9.59
CA ARG A 21 0.04 -17.37 11.06
C ARG A 21 0.99 -16.22 11.44
N ILE A 22 0.66 -14.99 11.07
CA ILE A 22 1.28 -13.77 11.59
C ILE A 22 0.16 -12.99 12.29
N ARG A 23 0.34 -12.60 13.55
CA ARG A 23 -0.56 -11.63 14.19
C ARG A 23 -0.28 -10.26 13.57
N GLY A 24 -0.96 -9.96 12.47
CA GLY A 24 -1.12 -8.58 12.01
C GLY A 24 -2.05 -7.87 12.99
N HIS A 25 -1.73 -6.62 13.32
CA HIS A 25 -2.74 -5.69 13.76
C HIS A 25 -2.98 -4.77 12.58
N LEU A 26 -4.10 -5.00 11.91
CA LEU A 26 -4.60 -4.09 10.91
C LEU A 26 -5.58 -3.13 11.60
N PRO A 27 -5.27 -1.83 11.72
CA PRO A 27 -6.27 -0.88 12.18
C PRO A 27 -7.36 -0.73 11.11
N LEU A 28 -8.42 -1.51 11.24
CA LEU A 28 -9.75 -1.16 10.74
C LEU A 28 -10.52 -0.65 11.95
N ASP A 29 -10.80 0.64 11.99
CA ASP A 29 -11.43 1.24 13.17
C ASP A 29 -12.78 0.59 13.53
N PRO A 30 -13.06 0.37 14.83
CA PRO A 30 -14.34 -0.15 15.27
C PRO A 30 -15.41 0.94 15.21
N GLY A 31 -16.46 0.73 14.41
CA GLY A 31 -17.68 1.56 14.45
C GLY A 31 -18.42 1.44 15.80
N PRO A 32 -19.40 2.32 16.08
CA PRO A 32 -20.72 2.08 15.49
C PRO A 32 -21.59 3.33 15.17
N ARG A 33 -22.51 3.12 14.21
CA ARG A 33 -23.77 3.88 13.91
C ARG A 33 -23.67 5.28 13.24
N LEU A 34 -24.20 5.30 12.02
CA LEU A 34 -25.16 6.27 11.46
C LEU A 34 -24.94 7.79 11.68
N LEU A 35 -24.78 8.45 10.53
CA LEU A 35 -25.28 9.80 10.17
C LEU A 35 -24.46 11.05 10.60
N ARG A 36 -24.18 11.84 9.54
CA ARG A 36 -23.85 13.28 9.45
C ARG A 36 -22.39 13.68 9.69
N GLY A 37 -21.76 14.20 8.63
CA GLY A 37 -20.51 14.95 8.69
C GLY A 37 -20.73 16.47 8.80
N PRO A 38 -19.82 17.20 9.47
CA PRO A 38 -19.64 18.64 9.25
C PRO A 38 -18.13 19.07 9.31
N PRO A 39 -17.77 20.38 9.37
CA PRO A 39 -17.44 21.25 8.25
C PRO A 39 -15.93 21.63 8.13
N GLN A 40 -15.62 22.38 7.07
CA GLN A 40 -14.30 22.83 6.58
C GLN A 40 -13.43 23.52 7.64
N GLU A 41 -12.21 23.01 7.87
CA GLU A 41 -11.03 23.79 8.24
C GLU A 41 -9.74 23.03 7.87
N ARG A 42 -8.66 23.76 7.55
CA ARG A 42 -7.46 23.30 6.83
C ARG A 42 -6.63 22.30 7.65
N PHE A 43 -6.29 21.13 7.06
CA PHE A 43 -5.45 20.10 7.69
C PHE A 43 -4.04 20.05 7.08
N GLN A 44 -3.11 20.86 7.60
CA GLN A 44 -1.68 20.65 7.31
C GLN A 44 -1.13 19.45 8.12
N LEU A 45 -0.30 18.60 7.49
CA LEU A 45 0.35 17.40 8.05
C LEU A 45 1.21 17.64 9.31
N CYS A 46 1.29 18.88 9.81
CA CYS A 46 1.87 19.19 11.12
C CYS A 46 0.91 18.87 12.28
N VAL A 47 -0.36 18.52 12.02
CA VAL A 47 -1.33 18.09 13.05
C VAL A 47 -2.06 16.81 12.62
N CYS A 48 -1.32 15.77 12.24
CA CYS A 48 -1.68 14.43 12.73
C CYS A 48 -1.05 14.29 14.11
N ARG A 49 -1.59 15.02 15.10
CA ARG A 49 -1.43 14.62 16.50
C ARG A 49 -2.04 13.22 16.60
N PRO A 50 -1.32 12.26 17.17
CA PRO A 50 -1.11 11.04 16.44
C PRO A 50 -2.18 10.04 16.88
N SER A 51 -3.10 9.69 15.99
CA SER A 51 -4.14 8.70 16.27
C SER A 51 -3.61 7.26 16.19
N VAL A 52 -2.48 7.03 15.51
CA VAL A 52 -1.85 5.70 15.43
C VAL A 52 -1.13 5.30 16.75
N PRO A 53 -0.35 6.18 17.41
CA PRO A 53 0.18 5.88 18.74
C PRO A 53 -0.89 5.63 19.79
N GLN A 54 -2.09 6.22 19.62
CA GLN A 54 -3.19 5.98 20.56
C GLN A 54 -3.72 4.54 20.45
N ALA A 55 -3.89 4.01 19.23
CA ALA A 55 -4.27 2.62 19.03
C ALA A 55 -3.18 1.64 19.49
N ASP A 56 -1.90 1.96 19.29
CA ASP A 56 -0.77 1.10 19.69
C ASP A 56 -0.46 1.16 21.20
N GLU A 57 -0.62 2.33 21.86
CA GLU A 57 -0.59 2.45 23.32
C GLU A 57 -1.78 1.73 23.95
N GLU A 58 -2.97 1.78 23.34
CA GLU A 58 -4.13 1.01 23.76
C GLU A 58 -3.94 -0.51 23.58
N ALA A 59 -3.19 -0.95 22.57
CA ALA A 59 -2.80 -2.35 22.38
C ALA A 59 -1.61 -2.80 23.25
N GLY A 60 -0.89 -1.86 23.88
CA GLY A 60 0.22 -2.15 24.80
C GLY A 60 1.44 -2.81 24.15
N LEU A 61 1.67 -2.65 22.84
CA LEU A 61 2.80 -3.28 22.14
C LEU A 61 4.08 -2.43 22.34
N PRO A 62 5.08 -2.90 23.11
CA PRO A 62 6.25 -2.09 23.44
C PRO A 62 7.16 -1.82 22.22
N GLN A 63 7.17 -2.73 21.23
CA GLN A 63 7.89 -2.60 19.97
C GLN A 63 7.20 -3.43 18.88
N PHE A 64 7.21 -2.94 17.64
CA PHE A 64 6.58 -3.64 16.50
C PHE A 64 7.35 -3.43 15.18
N TYR A 65 7.04 -4.25 14.18
CA TYR A 65 7.48 -4.05 12.80
C TYR A 65 6.37 -3.36 12.01
N ALA A 66 6.74 -2.45 11.11
CA ALA A 66 5.79 -1.75 10.26
C ALA A 66 5.97 -2.19 8.80
N HIS A 67 4.86 -2.40 8.08
CA HIS A 67 4.86 -2.71 6.65
C HIS A 67 3.95 -1.75 5.89
N GLY A 68 4.36 -1.30 4.70
CA GLY A 68 3.47 -0.53 3.83
C GLY A 68 3.93 -0.38 2.38
N GLY A 69 2.96 -0.42 1.47
CA GLY A 69 3.04 0.04 0.08
C GLY A 69 2.20 1.31 -0.11
N ASP A 70 2.28 1.94 -1.29
CA ASP A 70 1.53 3.17 -1.63
C ASP A 70 1.52 4.23 -0.51
N TRP A 71 0.34 4.72 -0.07
CA TRP A 71 0.24 5.62 1.08
C TRP A 71 0.67 4.97 2.41
N GLY A 72 0.48 3.65 2.55
CA GLY A 72 0.98 2.89 3.70
C GLY A 72 2.49 2.99 3.85
N TRP A 73 3.25 3.07 2.75
CA TRP A 73 4.68 3.33 2.80
C TRP A 73 4.99 4.69 3.42
N LEU A 74 4.27 5.74 3.04
CA LEU A 74 4.49 7.08 3.57
C LEU A 74 4.19 7.12 5.07
N ILE A 75 3.06 6.52 5.47
CA ILE A 75 2.61 6.45 6.86
C ILE A 75 3.63 5.70 7.71
N THR A 76 4.01 4.49 7.32
CA THR A 76 4.97 3.66 8.07
C THR A 76 6.39 4.22 8.06
N THR A 77 6.80 4.88 6.98
CA THR A 77 8.05 5.66 6.93
C THR A 77 8.03 6.79 7.96
N ASN A 78 6.94 7.55 8.04
CA ASN A 78 6.80 8.62 9.03
C ASN A 78 6.73 8.06 10.47
N MET A 79 6.06 6.93 10.69
CA MET A 79 6.06 6.24 11.99
C MET A 79 7.48 5.86 12.42
N ALA A 80 8.28 5.30 11.51
CA ALA A 80 9.68 4.95 11.76
C ALA A 80 10.58 6.16 12.04
N GLN A 81 10.26 7.33 11.47
CA GLN A 81 10.98 8.58 11.75
C GLN A 81 10.58 9.19 13.11
N LEU A 82 9.29 9.17 13.43
CA LEU A 82 8.75 9.80 14.65
C LEU A 82 8.99 8.94 15.90
N GLN A 83 8.92 7.61 15.76
CA GLN A 83 9.03 6.66 16.87
C GLN A 83 10.09 5.58 16.60
N PRO A 84 11.36 5.94 16.35
CA PRO A 84 12.42 4.99 16.01
C PRO A 84 12.78 4.02 17.14
N LYS A 85 12.34 4.29 18.39
CA LYS A 85 12.54 3.39 19.54
C LYS A 85 11.47 2.28 19.60
N THR A 86 10.30 2.54 19.04
CA THR A 86 9.15 1.62 19.04
C THR A 86 9.13 0.78 17.77
N VAL A 87 9.46 1.38 16.62
CA VAL A 87 9.52 0.67 15.33
C VAL A 87 10.83 -0.12 15.23
N LYS A 88 10.75 -1.43 15.45
CA LYS A 88 11.90 -2.36 15.41
C LYS A 88 12.45 -2.58 14.01
N GLY A 89 11.60 -2.50 12.99
CA GLY A 89 11.97 -2.59 11.59
C GLY A 89 10.85 -2.12 10.68
N LEU A 90 11.23 -1.61 9.51
CA LEU A 90 10.34 -1.12 8.47
C LEU A 90 10.46 -2.00 7.22
N HIS A 91 9.37 -2.51 6.71
CA HIS A 91 9.33 -3.22 5.43
C HIS A 91 8.47 -2.44 4.44
N VAL A 92 8.94 -2.22 3.22
CA VAL A 92 8.20 -1.47 2.21
C VAL A 92 8.28 -2.17 0.87
N ASN A 93 7.23 -2.07 0.06
CA ASN A 93 7.24 -2.57 -1.33
C ASN A 93 7.11 -1.46 -2.38
N PHE A 94 6.95 -0.22 -1.91
CA PHE A 94 6.92 0.97 -2.73
C PHE A 94 7.71 2.05 -1.98
N ALA A 95 8.68 2.71 -2.62
CA ALA A 95 9.35 3.87 -2.02
C ALA A 95 9.90 4.81 -3.11
N PRO A 96 9.04 5.64 -3.72
CA PRO A 96 9.50 6.58 -4.73
C PRO A 96 10.56 7.52 -4.15
N ALA A 97 11.51 7.92 -4.99
CA ALA A 97 12.57 8.82 -4.57
C ALA A 97 11.98 10.16 -4.08
N GLN A 98 12.15 10.45 -2.79
CA GLN A 98 11.68 11.68 -2.16
C GLN A 98 12.80 12.68 -1.90
N GLY A 99 12.44 13.95 -1.85
CA GLY A 99 13.35 15.05 -1.55
C GLY A 99 14.23 15.46 -2.73
N LYS A 100 15.27 16.24 -2.45
CA LYS A 100 16.24 16.65 -3.48
C LYS A 100 17.14 15.45 -3.81
N PRO A 101 17.21 15.00 -5.07
CA PRO A 101 18.08 13.89 -5.43
C PRO A 101 19.53 14.29 -5.18
N GLY A 102 20.29 13.41 -4.52
CA GLY A 102 21.72 13.64 -4.34
C GLY A 102 22.45 13.62 -5.68
N ALA A 103 23.64 14.23 -5.74
CA ALA A 103 24.43 14.29 -6.98
C ALA A 103 24.66 12.90 -7.62
N ARG A 104 24.83 11.85 -6.80
CA ARG A 104 25.00 10.47 -7.27
C ARG A 104 23.73 9.90 -7.91
N VAL A 105 22.54 10.26 -7.42
CA VAL A 105 21.26 9.86 -8.02
C VAL A 105 21.07 10.59 -9.35
N VAL A 106 21.32 11.89 -9.40
CA VAL A 106 21.26 12.68 -10.65
C VAL A 106 22.21 12.11 -11.70
N LEU A 107 23.46 11.80 -11.32
CA LEU A 107 24.43 11.21 -12.23
C LEU A 107 24.00 9.82 -12.70
N SER A 108 23.35 9.03 -11.85
CA SER A 108 22.82 7.72 -12.22
C SER A 108 21.69 7.80 -13.26
N LEU A 109 20.90 8.87 -13.27
CA LEU A 109 19.90 9.10 -14.31
C LEU A 109 20.55 9.41 -15.67
N LEU A 110 21.63 10.19 -15.68
CA LEU A 110 22.30 10.60 -16.92
C LEU A 110 23.19 9.49 -17.49
N LEU A 111 23.96 8.81 -16.64
CA LEU A 111 25.01 7.89 -17.04
C LEU A 111 24.68 6.42 -16.76
N GLY A 112 23.60 6.12 -16.02
CA GLY A 112 23.28 4.76 -15.58
C GLY A 112 22.99 3.77 -16.71
N ARG A 113 22.55 4.25 -17.88
CA ARG A 113 22.39 3.40 -19.07
C ARG A 113 23.73 2.94 -19.65
N CYS A 114 24.71 3.84 -19.72
CA CYS A 114 26.01 3.55 -20.33
C CYS A 114 26.96 2.86 -19.34
N PHE A 115 26.87 3.21 -18.06
CA PHE A 115 27.75 2.73 -17.00
C PHE A 115 26.97 2.15 -15.81
N PRO A 116 26.11 1.12 -16.00
CA PRO A 116 25.22 0.62 -14.94
C PRO A 116 25.98 0.11 -13.71
N LYS A 117 27.11 -0.57 -13.92
CA LYS A 117 27.95 -1.10 -12.84
C LYS A 117 28.49 -0.01 -11.90
N LEU A 118 28.75 1.20 -12.40
CA LEU A 118 29.24 2.33 -11.60
C LEU A 118 28.24 2.76 -10.51
N PHE A 119 26.95 2.59 -10.79
CA PHE A 119 25.85 2.94 -9.90
C PHE A 119 25.29 1.73 -9.14
N GLY A 120 25.86 0.54 -9.35
CA GLY A 120 25.34 -0.70 -8.80
C GLY A 120 23.98 -1.09 -9.38
N PHE A 121 23.66 -0.63 -10.60
CA PHE A 121 22.45 -1.01 -11.31
C PHE A 121 22.58 -2.45 -11.82
N THR A 122 21.56 -3.22 -11.53
CA THR A 122 21.29 -4.53 -12.12
C THR A 122 20.69 -4.37 -13.51
N GLN A 123 20.60 -5.47 -14.27
CA GLN A 123 19.88 -5.47 -15.53
C GLN A 123 18.40 -5.05 -15.33
N HIS A 124 17.79 -5.54 -14.26
CA HIS A 124 16.43 -5.16 -13.87
C HIS A 124 16.28 -3.65 -13.63
N ASP A 125 17.27 -3.00 -12.99
CA ASP A 125 17.25 -1.54 -12.80
C ASP A 125 17.35 -0.78 -14.13
N VAL A 126 18.18 -1.26 -15.05
CA VAL A 126 18.32 -0.63 -16.38
C VAL A 126 17.03 -0.77 -17.17
N GLU A 127 16.44 -1.97 -17.18
CA GLU A 127 15.17 -2.23 -17.85
C GLU A 127 14.03 -1.43 -17.22
N GLY A 128 13.96 -1.31 -15.89
CA GLY A 128 12.91 -0.56 -15.19
C GLY A 128 12.99 0.96 -15.43
N LEU A 129 14.20 1.52 -15.54
CA LEU A 129 14.40 2.98 -15.64
C LEU A 129 14.54 3.50 -17.07
N PHE A 130 15.10 2.73 -18.01
CA PHE A 130 15.51 3.25 -19.31
C PHE A 130 14.66 2.70 -20.47
N PRO A 131 14.37 3.53 -21.50
CA PRO A 131 14.72 4.95 -21.63
C PRO A 131 13.88 5.84 -20.69
N ILE A 132 14.55 6.70 -19.90
CA ILE A 132 13.93 7.54 -18.85
C ILE A 132 12.79 8.40 -19.38
N ARG A 133 12.95 8.98 -20.58
CA ARG A 133 11.91 9.79 -21.20
C ARG A 133 10.59 9.02 -21.32
N GLN A 134 10.63 7.78 -21.77
CA GLN A 134 9.43 6.96 -21.91
C GLN A 134 8.99 6.44 -20.55
N LYS A 135 9.86 5.67 -19.87
CA LYS A 135 9.48 4.87 -18.70
C LYS A 135 9.21 5.67 -17.44
N VAL A 136 9.81 6.85 -17.32
CA VAL A 136 9.66 7.71 -16.14
C VAL A 136 8.81 8.93 -16.48
N LEU A 137 9.22 9.76 -17.46
CA LEU A 137 8.55 11.05 -17.69
C LEU A 137 7.18 10.91 -18.36
N LEU A 138 7.10 10.18 -19.47
CA LEU A 138 5.84 10.04 -20.23
C LEU A 138 4.84 9.15 -19.48
N GLU A 139 5.26 8.01 -18.94
CA GLU A 139 4.38 7.17 -18.11
C GLU A 139 3.86 7.93 -16.89
N MET A 140 4.69 8.73 -16.20
CA MET A 140 4.20 9.56 -15.10
C MET A 140 3.17 10.58 -15.57
N LEU A 141 3.36 11.21 -16.74
CA LEU A 141 2.39 12.16 -17.28
C LEU A 141 1.06 11.48 -17.63
N LEU A 142 1.10 10.32 -18.29
CA LEU A 142 -0.09 9.57 -18.69
C LEU A 142 -0.88 9.08 -17.48
N GLU A 143 -0.19 8.61 -16.43
CA GLU A 143 -0.83 7.92 -15.32
C GLU A 143 -1.15 8.81 -14.11
N SER A 144 -0.67 10.06 -14.07
CA SER A 144 -0.85 10.97 -12.92
C SER A 144 -2.13 11.81 -12.94
N GLY A 145 -3.00 11.67 -13.95
CA GLY A 145 -4.23 12.46 -14.06
C GLY A 145 -5.15 12.33 -12.84
N TYR A 146 -5.32 11.09 -12.34
CA TYR A 146 -6.11 10.81 -11.14
C TYR A 146 -5.53 11.54 -9.90
N MET A 147 -4.21 11.45 -9.71
CA MET A 147 -3.50 12.07 -8.59
C MET A 147 -3.64 13.60 -8.64
N HIS A 148 -3.57 14.20 -9.83
CA HIS A 148 -3.69 15.65 -9.99
C HIS A 148 -5.09 16.16 -9.64
N ILE A 149 -6.16 15.52 -10.12
CA ILE A 149 -7.52 15.95 -9.81
C ILE A 149 -7.87 15.71 -8.33
N GLN A 150 -7.40 14.62 -7.74
CA GLN A 150 -7.60 14.33 -6.31
C GLN A 150 -6.81 15.29 -5.42
N ALA A 151 -5.60 15.69 -5.82
CA ALA A 151 -4.79 16.65 -5.07
C ALA A 151 -5.36 18.08 -5.08
N THR A 152 -6.24 18.41 -6.03
CA THR A 152 -6.72 19.79 -6.21
C THR A 152 -8.21 19.95 -5.92
N LYS A 153 -9.05 19.06 -6.46
CA LYS A 153 -10.52 19.15 -6.43
C LYS A 153 -11.17 17.80 -6.04
N PRO A 154 -10.75 17.15 -4.93
CA PRO A 154 -11.24 15.82 -4.53
C PRO A 154 -12.75 15.80 -4.32
N ASP A 155 -13.27 16.85 -3.68
CA ASP A 155 -14.69 17.09 -3.47
C ASP A 155 -15.49 17.16 -4.78
N THR A 156 -14.94 17.73 -5.83
CA THR A 156 -15.64 17.86 -7.12
C THR A 156 -15.73 16.50 -7.82
N VAL A 157 -14.60 15.84 -8.03
CA VAL A 157 -14.57 14.54 -8.73
C VAL A 157 -15.30 13.46 -7.95
N GLY A 158 -15.13 13.42 -6.62
CA GLY A 158 -15.72 12.38 -5.79
C GLY A 158 -17.25 12.47 -5.65
N ARG A 159 -17.88 13.61 -5.98
CA ARG A 159 -19.36 13.72 -6.02
C ARG A 159 -19.96 12.79 -7.08
N GLY A 160 -19.41 12.79 -8.29
CA GLY A 160 -19.88 11.90 -9.35
C GLY A 160 -19.61 10.43 -9.03
N LEU A 161 -18.50 10.13 -8.37
CA LEU A 161 -18.14 8.77 -7.97
C LEU A 161 -19.04 8.23 -6.84
N ASN A 162 -19.48 9.08 -5.90
CA ASN A 162 -20.42 8.66 -4.86
C ASN A 162 -21.86 8.46 -5.38
N ASP A 163 -22.22 9.10 -6.51
CA ASP A 163 -23.57 9.02 -7.07
C ASP A 163 -23.73 7.86 -8.08
N SER A 164 -22.63 7.45 -8.72
CA SER A 164 -22.64 6.42 -9.75
C SER A 164 -21.80 5.20 -9.35
N PRO A 165 -22.42 4.02 -9.08
CA PRO A 165 -21.66 2.82 -8.73
C PRO A 165 -20.79 2.33 -9.89
N VAL A 166 -21.26 2.50 -11.13
CA VAL A 166 -20.44 2.17 -12.32
C VAL A 166 -19.27 3.16 -12.45
N GLY A 167 -19.50 4.44 -12.17
CA GLY A 167 -18.46 5.47 -12.19
C GLY A 167 -17.37 5.18 -11.15
N LEU A 168 -17.77 4.83 -9.93
CA LEU A 168 -16.85 4.41 -8.86
C LEU A 168 -16.05 3.17 -9.25
N ALA A 169 -16.75 2.11 -9.71
CA ALA A 169 -16.12 0.86 -10.09
C ALA A 169 -15.10 1.08 -11.22
N THR A 170 -15.46 1.78 -12.29
CA THR A 170 -14.53 2.08 -13.39
C THR A 170 -13.31 2.86 -12.90
N TYR A 171 -13.51 3.87 -12.05
CA TYR A 171 -12.43 4.71 -11.56
C TYR A 171 -11.42 3.95 -10.68
N ILE A 172 -11.89 2.98 -9.89
CA ILE A 172 -11.03 2.13 -9.05
C ILE A 172 -10.41 0.99 -9.87
N LEU A 173 -11.22 0.25 -10.64
CA LEU A 173 -10.78 -0.95 -11.34
C LEU A 173 -9.78 -0.66 -12.45
N GLU A 174 -9.82 0.52 -13.08
CA GLU A 174 -8.78 0.92 -14.03
C GLU A 174 -7.37 0.86 -13.38
N LYS A 175 -7.26 1.20 -12.09
CA LYS A 175 -5.98 1.10 -11.36
C LYS A 175 -5.55 -0.33 -11.17
N PHE A 176 -6.47 -1.24 -10.83
CA PHE A 176 -6.20 -2.68 -10.77
C PHE A 176 -5.75 -3.28 -12.10
N SER A 177 -6.13 -2.69 -13.24
CA SER A 177 -5.56 -3.05 -14.55
C SER A 177 -4.13 -2.52 -14.69
N THR A 178 -3.99 -1.19 -14.77
CA THR A 178 -2.74 -0.55 -15.19
C THR A 178 -1.60 -0.75 -14.20
N TRP A 179 -1.89 -0.76 -12.89
CA TRP A 179 -0.89 -0.86 -11.84
C TRP A 179 -0.45 -2.30 -11.54
N THR A 180 -1.19 -3.29 -12.03
CA THR A 180 -0.77 -4.70 -12.04
C THR A 180 0.20 -4.96 -13.18
N ASN A 181 -0.15 -4.48 -14.38
CA ASN A 181 0.72 -4.53 -15.55
C ASN A 181 0.29 -3.48 -16.58
N LYS A 182 1.23 -2.60 -16.97
CA LYS A 182 0.99 -1.52 -17.93
C LYS A 182 0.53 -2.00 -19.31
N GLU A 183 0.85 -3.24 -19.68
CA GLU A 183 0.39 -3.86 -20.93
C GLU A 183 -1.11 -4.16 -20.92
N PHE A 184 -1.75 -4.25 -19.75
CA PHE A 184 -3.18 -4.53 -19.64
C PHE A 184 -4.05 -3.39 -20.18
N ARG A 185 -3.51 -2.16 -20.30
CA ARG A 185 -4.16 -1.03 -20.99
C ARG A 185 -4.54 -1.35 -22.43
N ASN A 186 -3.81 -2.26 -23.08
CA ASN A 186 -4.03 -2.64 -24.48
C ASN A 186 -5.00 -3.82 -24.63
N LEU A 187 -5.51 -4.38 -23.53
CA LEU A 187 -6.46 -5.49 -23.54
C LEU A 187 -7.90 -4.94 -23.52
N GLU A 188 -8.78 -5.55 -24.31
CA GLU A 188 -10.19 -5.16 -24.39
C GLU A 188 -10.91 -5.19 -23.03
N ASN A 189 -10.59 -6.19 -22.19
CA ASN A 189 -11.16 -6.33 -20.85
C ASN A 189 -10.29 -5.74 -19.73
N GLY A 190 -9.23 -5.00 -20.07
CA GLY A 190 -8.29 -4.44 -19.09
C GLY A 190 -7.54 -5.48 -18.25
N GLY A 191 -7.56 -6.77 -18.60
CA GLY A 191 -6.81 -7.80 -17.87
C GLY A 191 -7.20 -8.02 -16.40
N LEU A 192 -8.33 -7.49 -15.93
CA LEU A 192 -8.71 -7.46 -14.50
C LEU A 192 -8.74 -8.84 -13.84
N GLU A 193 -9.24 -9.85 -14.54
CA GLU A 193 -9.40 -11.21 -14.02
C GLU A 193 -8.14 -12.09 -14.16
N ARG A 194 -7.02 -11.54 -14.66
CA ARG A 194 -5.78 -12.29 -14.82
C ARG A 194 -5.10 -12.57 -13.48
N ASN A 195 -5.19 -11.61 -12.56
CA ASN A 195 -4.50 -11.64 -11.27
C ASN A 195 -5.46 -11.66 -10.08
N PHE A 196 -6.71 -11.25 -10.28
CA PHE A 196 -7.71 -11.14 -9.21
C PHE A 196 -9.00 -11.85 -9.57
N SER A 197 -9.77 -12.28 -8.57
CA SER A 197 -11.16 -12.65 -8.81
C SER A 197 -12.04 -11.39 -8.87
N LEU A 198 -13.14 -11.46 -9.63
CA LEU A 198 -14.13 -10.37 -9.62
C LEU A 198 -14.70 -10.12 -8.23
N ASP A 199 -14.86 -11.16 -7.41
CA ASP A 199 -15.34 -11.02 -6.03
C ASP A 199 -14.36 -10.19 -5.18
N ASP A 200 -13.05 -10.40 -5.31
CA ASP A 200 -12.06 -9.63 -4.54
C ASP A 200 -12.04 -8.17 -5.00
N LEU A 201 -12.10 -7.94 -6.32
CA LEU A 201 -12.15 -6.60 -6.91
C LEU A 201 -13.42 -5.85 -6.50
N LEU A 202 -14.58 -6.49 -6.59
CA LEU A 202 -15.85 -5.89 -6.19
C LEU A 202 -15.94 -5.71 -4.68
N THR A 203 -15.32 -6.58 -3.88
CA THR A 203 -15.21 -6.38 -2.43
C THR A 203 -14.49 -5.07 -2.13
N ASN A 204 -13.36 -4.80 -2.80
CA ASN A 204 -12.64 -3.53 -2.66
C ASN A 204 -13.55 -2.34 -3.04
N VAL A 205 -14.21 -2.39 -4.20
CA VAL A 205 -15.16 -1.35 -4.64
C VAL A 205 -16.30 -1.15 -3.64
N MET A 206 -16.85 -2.24 -3.09
CA MET A 206 -17.97 -2.21 -2.15
C MET A 206 -17.59 -1.58 -0.81
N ILE A 207 -16.34 -1.70 -0.38
CA ILE A 207 -15.86 -0.98 0.80
C ILE A 207 -15.98 0.53 0.57
N TYR A 208 -15.55 1.05 -0.58
CA TYR A 208 -15.70 2.49 -0.90
C TYR A 208 -17.16 2.90 -1.05
N TRP A 209 -17.96 2.09 -1.76
CA TRP A 209 -19.37 2.38 -2.05
C TRP A 209 -20.22 2.44 -0.79
N THR A 210 -20.18 1.39 0.03
CA THR A 210 -21.05 1.27 1.21
C THR A 210 -20.68 2.24 2.33
N THR A 211 -19.43 2.68 2.38
CA THR A 211 -18.97 3.67 3.36
C THR A 211 -19.09 5.11 2.84
N GLY A 212 -19.38 5.32 1.55
CA GLY A 212 -19.41 6.65 0.92
C GLY A 212 -18.07 7.38 1.00
N SER A 213 -16.96 6.64 1.13
CA SER A 213 -15.68 7.18 1.56
C SER A 213 -14.82 7.74 0.43
N ILE A 214 -15.19 7.60 -0.85
CA ILE A 214 -14.31 7.99 -1.98
C ILE A 214 -13.83 9.46 -1.89
N ILE A 215 -14.68 10.40 -1.45
CA ILE A 215 -14.29 11.81 -1.27
C ILE A 215 -13.28 11.98 -0.13
N SER A 216 -13.55 11.41 1.05
CA SER A 216 -12.65 11.54 2.20
C SER A 216 -11.29 10.92 1.90
N SER A 217 -11.33 9.83 1.15
CA SER A 217 -10.18 9.12 0.63
C SER A 217 -9.30 10.02 -0.26
N MET A 218 -9.90 10.70 -1.24
CA MET A 218 -9.19 11.61 -2.17
C MET A 218 -8.68 12.89 -1.50
N ARG A 219 -9.30 13.36 -0.41
CA ARG A 219 -8.78 14.51 0.34
C ARG A 219 -7.38 14.24 0.91
N PHE A 220 -7.01 12.98 1.13
CA PHE A 220 -5.65 12.63 1.52
C PHE A 220 -4.60 13.09 0.50
N TYR A 221 -4.89 12.97 -0.81
CA TYR A 221 -4.05 13.50 -1.87
C TYR A 221 -3.92 15.02 -1.78
N LYS A 222 -5.03 15.72 -1.52
CA LYS A 222 -5.04 17.19 -1.41
C LYS A 222 -4.16 17.69 -0.28
N GLU A 223 -4.22 17.07 0.88
CA GLU A 223 -3.41 17.50 2.03
C GLU A 223 -1.92 17.14 1.89
N ASN A 224 -1.59 16.05 1.18
CA ASN A 224 -0.21 15.58 1.06
C ASN A 224 0.52 16.10 -0.18
N ILE A 225 -0.19 16.32 -1.29
CA ILE A 225 0.38 16.70 -2.59
C ILE A 225 0.03 18.14 -2.96
N GLY A 226 -1.12 18.66 -2.51
CA GLY A 226 -1.60 20.00 -2.88
C GLY A 226 -0.68 21.15 -2.49
N GLY A 227 0.17 20.97 -1.48
CA GLY A 227 1.23 21.90 -1.07
C GLY A 227 2.59 21.69 -1.74
N GLY A 228 2.71 20.73 -2.65
CA GLY A 228 3.95 20.29 -3.28
C GLY A 228 4.78 19.31 -2.44
N PHE A 229 5.88 18.80 -3.00
CA PHE A 229 6.74 17.77 -2.40
C PHE A 229 7.86 18.33 -1.49
N THR A 230 7.61 19.46 -0.84
CA THR A 230 8.61 20.17 -0.01
C THR A 230 8.53 19.82 1.48
N GLN A 231 7.73 18.82 1.82
CA GLN A 231 7.49 18.46 3.22
C GLN A 231 8.78 18.02 3.92
N LYS A 232 8.96 18.48 5.17
CA LYS A 232 10.20 18.22 5.95
C LYS A 232 10.49 16.72 6.11
N HIS A 233 9.44 15.90 6.30
CA HIS A 233 9.58 14.45 6.45
C HIS A 233 10.19 13.80 5.20
N ALA A 234 9.97 14.37 4.00
CA ALA A 234 10.54 13.87 2.75
C ALA A 234 12.07 13.97 2.74
N LEU A 235 12.64 14.99 3.38
CA LEU A 235 14.09 15.23 3.48
C LEU A 235 14.77 14.45 4.61
N MET A 236 14.00 13.91 5.56
CA MET A 236 14.54 13.17 6.70
C MET A 236 14.84 11.72 6.32
N ALA A 237 16.01 11.21 6.73
CA ALA A 237 16.37 9.81 6.57
C ALA A 237 15.70 8.92 7.64
N VAL A 238 15.63 7.62 7.37
CA VAL A 238 15.05 6.60 8.25
C VAL A 238 16.14 5.68 8.78
N TYR A 239 16.34 5.67 10.10
CA TYR A 239 17.46 4.96 10.74
C TYR A 239 17.07 3.64 11.41
N VAL A 240 15.83 3.19 11.27
CA VAL A 240 15.42 1.82 11.65
C VAL A 240 15.87 0.81 10.58
N PRO A 241 16.16 -0.46 10.93
CA PRO A 241 16.42 -1.50 9.94
C PRO A 241 15.29 -1.55 8.91
N THR A 242 15.63 -1.49 7.62
CA THR A 242 14.63 -1.42 6.54
C THR A 242 14.77 -2.57 5.55
N GLY A 243 13.67 -3.20 5.16
CA GLY A 243 13.57 -4.14 4.05
C GLY A 243 12.78 -3.55 2.89
N PHE A 244 13.14 -3.91 1.67
CA PHE A 244 12.50 -3.42 0.45
C PHE A 244 12.19 -4.57 -0.52
N ALA A 245 10.93 -4.75 -0.88
CA ALA A 245 10.48 -5.66 -1.93
C ALA A 245 10.28 -4.91 -3.25
N SER A 246 11.08 -5.21 -4.27
CA SER A 246 11.04 -4.56 -5.59
C SER A 246 10.24 -5.39 -6.58
N PHE A 247 8.98 -5.03 -6.79
CA PHE A 247 8.11 -5.68 -7.77
C PHE A 247 8.35 -5.15 -9.19
N PRO A 248 8.38 -6.02 -10.21
CA PRO A 248 8.81 -5.63 -11.55
C PRO A 248 7.83 -4.71 -12.29
N ASN A 249 6.53 -4.78 -11.98
CA ASN A 249 5.51 -3.93 -12.62
C ASN A 249 5.07 -2.76 -11.71
N GLU A 250 5.83 -2.42 -10.68
CA GLU A 250 5.56 -1.27 -9.83
C GLU A 250 5.58 0.05 -10.65
N LEU A 251 4.80 1.04 -10.21
CA LEU A 251 4.62 2.33 -10.87
C LEU A 251 5.94 3.06 -11.09
N ILE A 252 6.79 3.05 -10.05
CA ILE A 252 8.08 3.71 -10.01
C ILE A 252 9.14 2.71 -9.55
N HIS A 253 9.96 2.27 -10.51
CA HIS A 253 11.11 1.44 -10.21
C HIS A 253 12.11 2.21 -9.34
N THR A 254 12.50 1.62 -8.20
CA THR A 254 13.42 2.24 -7.25
C THR A 254 14.65 1.36 -7.04
N PRO A 255 15.78 1.69 -7.71
CA PRO A 255 17.03 0.98 -7.49
C PRO A 255 17.51 1.08 -6.05
N LYS A 256 18.29 0.07 -5.62
CA LYS A 256 18.92 0.03 -4.30
C LYS A 256 19.72 1.30 -3.97
N LEU A 257 20.38 1.89 -4.97
CA LEU A 257 21.13 3.14 -4.84
C LEU A 257 20.22 4.28 -4.34
N TRP A 258 19.01 4.39 -4.89
CA TRP A 258 18.06 5.46 -4.57
C TRP A 258 17.40 5.20 -3.23
N ALA A 259 16.97 3.96 -2.97
CA ALA A 259 16.39 3.55 -1.70
C ALA A 259 17.34 3.87 -0.52
N LYS A 260 18.65 3.63 -0.68
CA LYS A 260 19.66 3.95 0.36
C LYS A 260 19.78 5.43 0.71
N GLN A 261 19.34 6.35 -0.15
CA GLN A 261 19.32 7.78 0.19
C GLN A 261 18.34 8.06 1.32
N LYS A 262 17.16 7.41 1.30
CA LYS A 262 16.13 7.55 2.33
C LYS A 262 16.33 6.59 3.51
N TYR A 263 16.82 5.38 3.23
CA TYR A 263 17.00 4.30 4.19
C TYR A 263 18.48 3.91 4.35
N PRO A 264 19.28 4.68 5.13
CA PRO A 264 20.69 4.36 5.36
C PRO A 264 20.93 2.95 5.92
N LYS A 265 20.00 2.41 6.71
CA LYS A 265 20.06 1.05 7.29
C LYS A 265 19.24 0.01 6.50
N LEU A 266 19.22 0.13 5.17
CA LEU A 266 18.61 -0.87 4.29
C LEU A 266 19.32 -2.23 4.40
N LYS A 267 18.61 -3.23 4.92
CA LYS A 267 19.06 -4.61 5.15
C LYS A 267 18.84 -5.49 3.93
N THR A 268 17.59 -5.56 3.47
CA THR A 268 17.20 -6.34 2.30
C THR A 268 16.70 -5.40 1.19
N HIS A 269 17.01 -5.77 -0.05
CA HIS A 269 16.44 -5.18 -1.26
C HIS A 269 16.24 -6.36 -2.20
N THR A 270 15.04 -6.93 -2.16
CA THR A 270 14.67 -8.18 -2.82
C THR A 270 14.04 -7.85 -4.16
N VAL A 271 14.59 -8.35 -5.26
CA VAL A 271 13.98 -8.23 -6.58
C VAL A 271 12.99 -9.38 -6.76
N MET A 272 11.70 -9.05 -6.90
CA MET A 272 10.65 -10.03 -7.05
C MET A 272 10.55 -10.55 -8.48
N PRO A 273 10.21 -11.83 -8.68
CA PRO A 273 10.14 -12.42 -10.01
C PRO A 273 8.92 -11.97 -10.82
N ARG A 274 7.85 -11.50 -10.16
CA ARG A 274 6.57 -11.10 -10.77
C ARG A 274 5.75 -10.26 -9.77
N GLY A 275 4.66 -9.68 -10.25
CA GLY A 275 3.73 -8.80 -9.52
C GLY A 275 3.96 -7.31 -9.81
N GLY A 276 2.97 -6.50 -9.44
CA GLY A 276 2.94 -5.06 -9.59
C GLY A 276 2.69 -4.34 -8.28
N HIS A 277 1.86 -3.31 -8.33
CA HIS A 277 1.63 -2.38 -7.22
C HIS A 277 0.86 -3.02 -6.05
N PHE A 278 -0.14 -3.85 -6.33
CA PHE A 278 -1.00 -4.47 -5.33
C PHE A 278 -0.37 -5.78 -4.82
N ALA A 279 0.92 -5.72 -4.48
CA ALA A 279 1.79 -6.87 -4.26
C ALA A 279 1.23 -7.92 -3.28
N ALA A 280 0.58 -7.49 -2.18
CA ALA A 280 -0.02 -8.42 -1.22
C ALA A 280 -1.26 -9.15 -1.76
N MET A 281 -2.00 -8.53 -2.69
CA MET A 281 -3.19 -9.10 -3.32
C MET A 281 -2.82 -9.91 -4.58
N GLU A 282 -1.85 -9.46 -5.36
CA GLU A 282 -1.36 -10.13 -6.56
C GLU A 282 -0.51 -11.37 -6.24
N GLU A 283 0.42 -11.24 -5.29
CA GLU A 283 1.43 -12.24 -4.98
C GLU A 283 1.58 -12.44 -3.46
N PRO A 284 0.50 -12.90 -2.78
CA PRO A 284 0.45 -12.95 -1.31
C PRO A 284 1.57 -13.80 -0.70
N GLN A 285 1.95 -14.90 -1.35
CA GLN A 285 3.01 -15.77 -0.88
C GLN A 285 4.39 -15.10 -0.99
N LEU A 286 4.70 -14.48 -2.13
CA LEU A 286 5.98 -13.78 -2.31
C LEU A 286 6.13 -12.64 -1.31
N MET A 287 5.08 -11.85 -1.10
CA MET A 287 5.10 -10.76 -0.13
C MET A 287 5.30 -11.29 1.30
N ALA A 288 4.54 -12.30 1.69
CA ALA A 288 4.62 -12.82 3.04
C ALA A 288 5.97 -13.49 3.34
N GLU A 289 6.53 -14.23 2.38
CA GLU A 289 7.86 -14.82 2.50
C GLU A 289 8.94 -13.75 2.66
N ASP A 290 8.89 -12.67 1.88
CA ASP A 290 9.87 -11.58 2.00
C ASP A 290 9.77 -10.84 3.34
N ILE A 291 8.55 -10.56 3.82
CA ILE A 291 8.33 -9.98 5.15
C ILE A 291 8.87 -10.91 6.23
N GLN A 292 8.56 -12.20 6.16
CA GLN A 292 9.06 -13.19 7.13
C GLN A 292 10.57 -13.28 7.10
N ASN A 293 11.19 -13.30 5.91
CA ASN A 293 12.63 -13.33 5.75
C ASN A 293 13.26 -12.06 6.32
N PHE A 294 12.71 -10.87 6.06
CA PHE A 294 13.18 -9.62 6.65
C PHE A 294 13.11 -9.63 8.18
N VAL A 295 12.01 -10.11 8.76
CA VAL A 295 11.85 -10.21 10.22
C VAL A 295 12.82 -11.24 10.81
N ARG A 296 13.04 -12.37 10.13
CA ARG A 296 14.00 -13.42 10.53
C ARG A 296 15.44 -12.99 10.38
N ASP A 297 15.80 -12.26 9.31
CA ASP A 297 17.15 -11.73 9.00
C ASP A 297 17.62 -10.62 9.95
N GLY A 298 16.95 -10.48 11.11
CA GLY A 298 17.66 -10.28 12.37
C GLY A 298 18.76 -11.34 12.64
N GLY A 299 18.79 -12.45 11.89
CA GLY A 299 19.86 -13.43 11.70
C GLY A 299 19.51 -14.56 10.69
N HIS A 300 20.24 -14.60 9.57
CA HIS A 300 20.49 -15.71 8.61
C HIS A 300 19.35 -16.34 7.74
N ALA A 301 19.48 -16.05 6.44
CA ALA A 301 19.46 -16.92 5.24
C ALA A 301 18.10 -17.28 4.57
N ILE A 302 18.08 -17.00 3.26
CA ILE A 302 17.01 -17.21 2.27
C ILE A 302 16.70 -18.70 2.08
N PRO A 303 15.43 -19.17 2.18
CA PRO A 303 15.06 -20.49 1.66
C PRO A 303 14.97 -20.46 0.13
N LYS A 304 15.44 -21.54 -0.53
CA LYS A 304 15.29 -21.74 -1.98
C LYS A 304 13.82 -21.65 -2.40
N PRO A 305 13.50 -21.09 -3.58
CA PRO A 305 12.12 -20.94 -4.04
C PRO A 305 11.45 -22.30 -4.19
N LEU A 306 10.36 -22.52 -3.46
CA LEU A 306 9.44 -23.61 -3.75
C LEU A 306 8.59 -23.19 -4.96
N VAL A 307 8.84 -23.81 -6.11
CA VAL A 307 7.93 -23.70 -7.26
C VAL A 307 6.73 -24.60 -6.95
N LEU A 308 5.58 -24.00 -6.63
CA LEU A 308 4.31 -24.71 -6.53
C LEU A 308 3.37 -24.32 -7.69
N PRO A 309 2.54 -25.27 -8.18
CA PRO A 309 1.62 -25.03 -9.29
C PRO A 309 0.55 -23.98 -8.96
N ARG A 310 0.06 -23.30 -10.01
CA ARG A 310 -0.86 -22.16 -10.02
C ARG A 310 -2.25 -22.36 -9.39
N ASP A 311 -2.55 -23.51 -8.76
CA ASP A 311 -3.93 -23.92 -8.44
C ASP A 311 -4.31 -23.95 -6.95
N THR A 312 -3.60 -23.26 -6.06
CA THR A 312 -4.13 -23.00 -4.71
C THR A 312 -5.12 -21.83 -4.70
N ARG A 313 -6.23 -21.98 -5.44
CA ARG A 313 -7.40 -21.11 -5.34
C ARG A 313 -8.26 -21.55 -4.17
N CYS A 314 -8.21 -20.81 -3.06
CA CYS A 314 -9.13 -20.99 -1.93
C CYS A 314 -10.18 -19.87 -1.95
N SER A 315 -11.45 -20.23 -2.17
CA SER A 315 -12.59 -19.30 -2.21
C SER A 315 -12.96 -18.79 -0.80
N LEU A 316 -13.38 -17.53 -0.70
CA LEU A 316 -13.85 -16.82 0.50
C LEU A 316 -15.09 -17.42 1.21
N ARG A 317 -15.62 -18.58 0.79
CA ARG A 317 -16.85 -19.20 1.34
C ARG A 317 -16.79 -19.58 2.83
N GLN A 318 -15.63 -19.56 3.48
CA GLN A 318 -15.50 -19.97 4.88
C GLN A 318 -15.57 -18.83 5.91
N LEU A 319 -15.64 -17.55 5.50
CA LEU A 319 -15.56 -16.42 6.45
C LEU A 319 -16.91 -15.94 7.01
N LEU A 320 -18.06 -16.49 6.57
CA LEU A 320 -19.38 -16.04 7.01
C LEU A 320 -20.15 -16.99 7.93
N TRP A 321 -19.58 -18.14 8.32
CA TRP A 321 -20.29 -19.01 9.25
C TRP A 321 -19.36 -19.91 10.05
N GLN A 322 -18.84 -19.44 11.18
CA GLN A 322 -18.49 -20.27 12.34
C GLN A 322 -18.61 -19.47 13.64
N GLY A 323 -19.85 -19.32 14.12
CA GLY A 323 -20.14 -19.06 15.52
C GLY A 323 -20.68 -20.35 16.17
N PRO A 324 -20.13 -20.81 17.30
CA PRO A 324 -20.76 -21.90 18.05
C PRO A 324 -22.00 -21.35 18.76
N LEU A 325 -23.18 -21.87 18.41
CA LEU A 325 -24.39 -21.69 19.21
C LEU A 325 -24.20 -22.42 20.54
N ARG A 326 -23.86 -21.68 21.60
CA ARG A 326 -23.99 -22.15 22.98
C ARG A 326 -25.09 -21.37 23.70
N GLY A 327 -26.11 -22.13 24.12
CA GLY A 327 -26.89 -21.87 25.32
C GLY A 327 -28.36 -21.49 25.10
N ARG A 328 -29.26 -22.46 25.22
CA ARG A 328 -29.95 -22.78 26.50
C ARG A 328 -30.98 -23.89 26.26
N GLU A 329 -30.86 -24.96 27.04
CA GLU A 329 -31.94 -25.89 27.30
C GLU A 329 -33.04 -25.20 28.12
N GLY A 330 -34.29 -25.60 27.89
CA GLY A 330 -35.37 -25.54 28.89
C GLY A 330 -36.34 -24.35 28.80
N GLY A 331 -37.53 -24.57 28.25
CA GLY A 331 -38.66 -23.64 28.35
C GLY A 331 -39.86 -24.05 27.48
N GLU A 332 -40.74 -24.87 28.05
CA GLU A 332 -41.98 -25.46 27.53
C GLU A 332 -42.80 -24.69 26.49
N ILE A 333 -43.32 -25.47 25.53
CA ILE A 333 -44.41 -25.14 24.62
C ILE A 333 -45.75 -25.29 25.37
N ARG A 334 -46.65 -24.31 25.23
CA ARG A 334 -48.11 -24.52 25.33
C ARG A 334 -48.81 -23.83 24.16
N PRO A 335 -49.59 -24.55 23.34
CA PRO A 335 -50.44 -23.95 22.31
C PRO A 335 -51.84 -23.64 22.87
N ALA A 336 -52.49 -22.65 22.25
CA ALA A 336 -53.95 -22.56 22.17
C ALA A 336 -54.38 -23.06 20.79
#